data_AF-A0A0M4LEZ9-F1
#
_entry.id   AF-A0A0M4LEZ9-F1
#
_cell.length_a   1.000
_cell.length_b   1.000
_cell.length_c   1.000
_cell.angle_alpha   90.00
_cell.angle_beta   90.00
_cell.angle_gamma   90.00
#
_symmetry.space_group_name_H-M   'P 1'
#
loop_
_entity.id
_entity.type
_entity.pdbx_description
1 polymer ?
#
loop_
_entity_poly.entity_id
_entity_poly.type
_entity_poly.pdbx_seq_one_letter_code
_entity_poly.pdbx_strand_id
1 'polypeptide(L)'
;MGGWIEGLQGGFAAASSTTTAASSVQPGPSPESLESAARRLAAIAGDVDAVRLEMGSLAVTDWKSPAATAFRDALAEQLANAARAVLDIQDAAAAVRLYGRSVAAANAAVVQSGAHHLAPGFGSGMGAAFDGGTGPCSFWPPP
;
A
#
# COMPACT_ATOMS: atom_id res chain seq x y z
N MET A 1 36.01 21.17 -38.52
CA MET A 1 35.05 21.04 -39.64
C MET A 1 34.85 19.57 -39.90
N GLY A 2 33.67 19.03 -39.58
CA GLY A 2 33.35 17.61 -39.71
C GLY A 2 31.89 17.42 -39.34
N GLY A 3 31.02 17.68 -40.32
CA GLY A 3 29.57 17.52 -40.19
C GLY A 3 29.19 16.06 -40.36
N TRP A 4 28.39 15.55 -39.42
CA TRP A 4 27.69 14.27 -39.49
C TRP A 4 26.22 14.57 -39.28
N ILE A 5 25.47 14.71 -40.38
CA ILE A 5 24.02 14.69 -40.39
C ILE A 5 23.63 13.83 -41.57
N GLU A 6 23.23 12.58 -41.31
CA GLU A 6 22.51 11.79 -42.30
C GLU A 6 21.78 10.62 -41.64
N GLY A 7 20.46 10.58 -41.86
CA GLY A 7 19.73 9.32 -41.98
C GLY A 7 18.96 8.84 -40.76
N LEU A 8 17.82 9.49 -40.42
CA LEU A 8 16.72 8.83 -39.71
C LEU A 8 15.38 9.20 -40.38
N GLN A 9 15.15 8.61 -41.55
CA GLN A 9 13.81 8.39 -42.10
C GLN A 9 13.42 6.94 -41.84
N GLY A 10 12.70 6.70 -40.76
CA GLY A 10 12.07 5.42 -40.44
C GLY A 10 10.62 5.68 -40.08
N GLY A 11 9.70 5.26 -40.94
CA GLY A 11 8.28 5.59 -40.89
C GLY A 11 7.58 5.11 -39.62
N PHE A 12 6.76 6.00 -39.06
CA PHE A 12 5.82 5.67 -38.00
C PHE A 12 4.60 4.98 -38.63
N ALA A 13 4.59 3.64 -38.61
CA ALA A 13 3.39 2.88 -38.90
C ALA A 13 2.38 3.11 -37.75
N ALA A 14 1.31 3.83 -38.06
CA ALA A 14 0.19 4.04 -37.15
C ALA A 14 -0.57 2.72 -36.96
N ALA A 15 -0.19 1.94 -35.95
CA ALA A 15 -0.99 0.82 -35.47
C ALA A 15 -2.04 1.38 -34.50
N SER A 16 -3.24 1.66 -35.01
CA SER A 16 -4.43 1.94 -34.19
C SER A 16 -4.90 0.65 -33.53
N SER A 17 -4.31 0.30 -32.40
CA SER A 17 -4.80 -0.76 -31.52
C SER A 17 -5.94 -0.20 -30.68
N THR A 18 -7.18 -0.36 -31.14
CA THR A 18 -8.36 -0.15 -30.30
C THR A 18 -8.47 -1.32 -29.32
N THR A 19 -7.72 -1.26 -28.22
CA THR A 19 -7.88 -2.22 -27.13
C THR A 19 -9.07 -1.76 -26.29
N THR A 20 -10.20 -2.44 -26.44
CA THR A 20 -11.35 -2.32 -25.54
C THR A 20 -10.90 -2.73 -24.14
N ALA A 21 -10.65 -1.75 -23.27
CA ALA A 21 -10.30 -1.98 -21.88
C ALA A 21 -11.53 -2.55 -21.14
N ALA A 22 -11.63 -3.87 -21.09
CA ALA A 22 -12.49 -4.52 -20.12
C ALA A 22 -12.02 -4.08 -18.73
N SER A 23 -12.86 -3.32 -18.02
CA SER A 23 -12.62 -2.98 -16.62
C SER A 23 -12.71 -4.27 -15.80
N SER A 24 -11.58 -4.96 -15.67
CA SER A 24 -11.45 -6.02 -14.68
C SER A 24 -11.58 -5.37 -13.32
N VAL A 25 -12.59 -5.76 -12.55
CA VAL A 25 -12.65 -5.50 -11.12
C VAL A 25 -11.36 -6.07 -10.53
N GLN A 26 -10.39 -5.20 -10.25
CA GLN A 26 -9.13 -5.63 -9.68
C GLN A 26 -9.42 -6.09 -8.26
N PRO A 27 -9.23 -7.38 -7.92
CA PRO A 27 -9.39 -7.82 -6.54
C PRO A 27 -8.47 -6.98 -5.65
N GLY A 28 -9.03 -6.50 -4.53
CA GLY A 28 -8.27 -5.71 -3.56
C GLY A 28 -7.03 -6.46 -3.04
N PRO A 29 -6.09 -5.74 -2.39
CA PRO A 29 -4.87 -6.35 -1.88
C PRO A 29 -5.20 -7.48 -0.89
N SER A 30 -4.53 -8.63 -1.04
CA SER A 30 -4.74 -9.76 -0.13
C SER A 30 -4.25 -9.40 1.28
N PRO A 31 -4.87 -9.94 2.34
CA PRO A 31 -4.42 -9.69 3.71
C PRO A 31 -2.98 -10.15 3.94
N GLU A 32 -2.52 -11.22 3.29
CA GLU A 32 -1.10 -11.64 3.39
C GLU A 32 -0.15 -10.62 2.75
N SER A 33 -0.56 -9.99 1.64
CA SER A 33 0.25 -8.95 0.99
C SER A 33 0.42 -7.73 1.89
N LEU A 34 -0.65 -7.35 2.61
CA LEU A 34 -0.63 -6.24 3.56
C LEU A 34 0.23 -6.56 4.79
N GLU A 35 0.14 -7.78 5.33
CA GLU A 35 1.01 -8.20 6.43
C GLU A 35 2.49 -8.23 6.02
N SER A 36 2.78 -8.71 4.80
CA SER A 36 4.13 -8.67 4.22
C SER A 36 4.64 -7.22 4.08
N ALA A 37 3.80 -6.30 3.61
CA ALA A 37 4.14 -4.88 3.52
C ALA A 37 4.40 -4.26 4.90
N ALA A 38 3.55 -4.51 5.89
CA ALA A 38 3.74 -4.04 7.25
C ALA A 38 5.06 -4.55 7.86
N ARG A 39 5.42 -5.81 7.60
CA ARG A 39 6.69 -6.39 8.06
C ARG A 39 7.89 -5.74 7.39
N ARG A 40 7.80 -5.47 6.07
CA ARG A 40 8.86 -4.75 5.34
C ARG A 40 9.06 -3.34 5.89
N LEU A 41 7.98 -2.60 6.16
CA LEU A 41 8.06 -1.27 6.77
C LEU A 41 8.73 -1.33 8.15
N ALA A 42 8.36 -2.30 8.99
CA ALA A 42 8.99 -2.47 10.29
C ALA A 42 10.49 -2.79 10.18
N ALA A 43 10.90 -3.59 9.19
CA ALA A 43 12.32 -3.85 8.94
C ALA A 43 13.07 -2.58 8.51
N ILE A 44 12.49 -1.80 7.58
CA ILE A 44 13.07 -0.51 7.14
C ILE A 44 13.21 0.45 8.32
N ALA A 45 12.21 0.54 9.22
CA ALA A 45 12.33 1.37 10.42
C ALA A 45 13.50 0.93 11.31
N GLY A 46 13.73 -0.39 11.44
CA GLY A 46 14.88 -0.94 12.15
C GLY A 46 16.21 -0.58 11.48
N ASP A 47 16.30 -0.68 10.16
CA ASP A 47 17.49 -0.32 9.39
C ASP A 47 17.82 1.18 9.52
N VAL A 48 16.80 2.05 9.46
CA VAL A 48 16.98 3.50 9.65
C VAL A 48 17.43 3.82 11.08
N ASP A 49 16.89 3.14 12.10
CA ASP A 49 17.32 3.34 13.47
C ASP A 49 18.76 2.85 13.71
N ALA A 50 19.16 1.74 13.08
CA ALA A 50 20.54 1.26 13.12
C ALA A 50 21.50 2.30 12.54
N VAL A 51 21.19 2.85 11.36
CA VAL A 51 22.00 3.93 10.74
C VAL A 51 22.04 5.17 11.63
N ARG A 52 20.91 5.53 12.28
CA ARG A 52 20.86 6.64 13.24
C ARG A 52 21.81 6.41 14.42
N LEU A 53 21.87 5.20 14.96
CA LEU A 53 22.78 4.86 16.06
C LEU A 53 24.26 4.88 15.62
N GLU A 54 24.55 4.36 14.42
CA GLU A 54 25.90 4.42 13.84
C GLU A 54 26.35 5.88 13.64
N MET A 55 25.51 6.73 13.06
CA MET A 55 25.77 8.17 12.94
C MET A 55 25.91 8.85 14.30
N GLY A 56 25.13 8.44 15.30
CA GLY A 56 25.20 8.94 16.67
C GLY A 56 26.57 8.71 17.33
N SER A 57 27.27 7.63 16.95
CA SER A 57 28.63 7.38 17.44
C SER A 57 29.64 8.46 17.02
N LEU A 58 29.44 9.08 15.86
CA LEU A 58 30.30 10.15 15.35
C LEU A 58 30.20 11.42 16.21
N ALA A 59 29.04 11.65 16.84
CA ALA A 59 28.80 12.82 17.69
C ALA A 59 29.67 12.81 18.97
N VAL A 60 30.17 11.66 19.39
CA VAL A 60 31.00 11.49 20.59
C VAL A 60 32.48 11.81 20.33
N THR A 61 32.87 12.05 19.08
CA THR A 61 34.26 12.31 18.72
C THR A 61 34.68 13.74 19.12
N ASP A 62 35.72 13.87 19.95
CA ASP A 62 36.21 15.18 20.46
C ASP A 62 37.06 15.91 19.41
N TRP A 63 36.39 16.50 18.42
CA TRP A 63 37.03 17.38 17.44
C TRP A 63 36.89 18.85 17.85
N LYS A 64 38.04 19.55 17.94
CA LYS A 64 38.13 20.95 18.36
C LYS A 64 38.42 21.86 17.18
N SER A 65 37.40 22.14 16.37
CA SER A 65 37.45 23.14 15.30
C SER A 65 36.07 23.77 15.07
N PRO A 66 35.98 24.98 14.48
CA PRO A 66 34.70 25.57 14.09
C PRO A 66 33.91 24.68 13.13
N ALA A 67 34.59 24.00 12.21
CA ALA A 67 33.97 23.03 11.29
C ALA A 67 33.36 21.84 12.03
N ALA A 68 34.01 21.36 13.09
CA ALA A 68 33.48 20.28 13.92
C ALA A 68 32.20 20.69 14.68
N THR A 69 32.11 21.94 15.14
CA THR A 69 30.87 22.45 15.75
C THR A 69 29.73 22.47 14.75
N ALA A 70 29.94 23.06 13.56
CA ALA A 70 28.93 23.08 12.51
C ALA A 70 28.50 21.66 12.08
N PHE A 71 29.44 20.72 12.00
CA PHE A 71 29.13 19.32 11.73
C PHE A 71 28.27 18.68 12.83
N ARG A 72 28.57 18.90 14.11
CA ARG A 72 27.78 18.37 15.23
C ARG A 72 26.36 18.92 15.25
N ASP A 73 26.19 20.21 14.96
CA ASP A 73 24.86 20.84 14.89
C ASP A 73 24.02 20.22 13.77
N ALA A 74 24.61 20.10 12.56
CA ALA A 74 23.94 19.45 11.44
C ALA A 74 23.66 17.96 11.70
N LEU A 75 24.59 17.25 12.36
CA LEU A 75 24.41 15.86 12.75
C LEU A 75 23.27 15.70 13.75
N ALA A 76 23.18 16.59 14.74
CA ALA A 76 22.09 16.56 15.73
C ALA A 76 20.72 16.76 15.08
N GLU A 77 20.61 17.70 14.13
CA GLU A 77 19.39 17.90 13.34
C GLU A 77 19.03 16.64 12.54
N GLN A 78 20.01 16.03 11.87
CA GLN A 78 19.80 14.83 11.08
C GLN A 78 19.39 13.62 11.92
N LEU A 79 19.98 13.46 13.12
CA LEU A 79 19.60 12.40 14.06
C LEU A 79 18.16 12.58 14.57
N ALA A 80 17.73 13.82 14.82
CA ALA A 80 16.36 14.11 15.21
C ALA A 80 15.37 13.82 14.07
N ASN A 81 15.71 14.19 12.84
CA ASN A 81 14.89 13.89 11.66
C ASN A 81 14.80 12.39 11.38
N ALA A 82 15.91 11.65 11.52
CA ALA A 82 15.91 10.19 11.41
C ALA A 82 15.03 9.53 12.48
N ALA A 83 15.08 10.00 13.73
CA ALA A 83 14.23 9.49 14.80
C ALA A 83 12.73 9.70 14.50
N ARG A 84 12.35 10.85 13.94
CA ARG A 84 10.97 11.10 13.48
C ARG A 84 10.56 10.17 12.35
N ALA A 85 11.44 10.00 11.35
CA ALA A 85 11.18 9.08 10.24
C ALA A 85 10.95 7.64 10.70
N VAL A 86 11.71 7.16 11.70
CA VAL A 86 11.50 5.84 12.30
C VAL A 86 10.09 5.70 12.88
N LEU A 87 9.62 6.71 13.63
CA LEU A 87 8.27 6.73 14.20
C LEU A 87 7.20 6.73 13.09
N ASP A 88 7.35 7.58 12.08
CA ASP A 88 6.40 7.67 10.97
C ASP A 88 6.29 6.34 10.20
N ILE A 89 7.41 5.64 9.98
CA ILE A 89 7.42 4.34 9.32
C ILE A 89 6.78 3.26 10.21
N GLN A 90 7.00 3.31 11.52
CA GLN A 90 6.37 2.38 12.47
C GLN A 90 4.85 2.59 12.53
N ASP A 91 4.39 3.83 12.53
CA ASP A 91 2.96 4.18 12.49
C ASP A 91 2.32 3.71 11.18
N ALA A 92 3.00 3.92 10.04
CA ALA A 92 2.56 3.38 8.75
C ALA A 92 2.47 1.84 8.76
N ALA A 93 3.47 1.15 9.33
CA ALA A 93 3.44 -0.30 9.47
C ALA A 93 2.26 -0.78 10.33
N ALA A 94 1.97 -0.08 11.43
CA ALA A 94 0.83 -0.37 12.30
C ALA A 94 -0.51 -0.15 11.57
N ALA A 95 -0.65 0.95 10.83
CA ALA A 95 -1.84 1.26 10.04
C ALA A 95 -2.10 0.20 8.95
N VAL A 96 -1.06 -0.21 8.21
CA VAL A 96 -1.17 -1.27 7.19
C VAL A 96 -1.58 -2.60 7.82
N ARG A 97 -1.03 -2.95 8.99
CA ARG A 97 -1.41 -4.16 9.71
C ARG A 97 -2.87 -4.12 10.16
N LEU A 98 -3.33 -2.97 10.68
CA LEU A 98 -4.72 -2.78 11.08
C LEU A 98 -5.66 -2.94 9.87
N TYR A 99 -5.30 -2.33 8.74
CA TYR A 99 -6.04 -2.46 7.49
C TYR A 99 -6.10 -3.92 7.02
N GLY A 100 -4.98 -4.65 7.04
CA GLY A 100 -4.94 -6.07 6.71
C GLY A 100 -5.90 -6.92 7.57
N ARG A 101 -6.01 -6.63 8.86
CA ARG A 101 -6.97 -7.28 9.75
C ARG A 101 -8.42 -6.96 9.38
N SER A 102 -8.72 -5.70 9.04
CA SER A 102 -10.07 -5.32 8.60
C SER A 102 -10.48 -6.02 7.30
N VAL A 103 -9.55 -6.15 6.34
CA VAL A 103 -9.78 -6.88 5.08
C VAL A 103 -10.03 -8.37 5.35
N ALA A 104 -9.22 -8.99 6.21
CA ALA A 104 -9.43 -10.38 6.60
C ALA A 104 -10.80 -10.61 7.27
N ALA A 105 -11.21 -9.71 8.17
CA ALA A 105 -12.51 -9.77 8.84
C ALA A 105 -13.68 -9.61 7.85
N ALA A 106 -13.58 -8.67 6.90
CA ALA A 106 -14.57 -8.48 5.86
C ALA A 106 -14.72 -9.73 4.97
N ASN A 107 -13.59 -10.33 4.56
CA ASN A 107 -13.59 -11.55 3.77
C ASN A 107 -14.22 -12.73 4.52
N ALA A 108 -13.94 -12.88 5.82
CA ALA A 108 -14.54 -13.93 6.65
C ALA A 108 -16.06 -13.77 6.77
N ALA A 109 -16.56 -12.53 6.92
CA ALA A 109 -17.99 -12.24 7.00
C ALA A 109 -18.73 -12.57 5.69
N VAL A 110 -18.11 -12.30 4.53
CA VAL A 110 -18.66 -12.68 3.22
C VAL A 110 -18.77 -14.20 3.08
N VAL A 111 -17.75 -14.95 3.49
CA VAL A 111 -17.77 -16.42 3.45
C VAL A 111 -18.87 -17.00 4.34
N GLN A 112 -19.05 -16.46 5.55
CA GLN A 112 -20.13 -16.89 6.45
C GLN A 112 -21.51 -16.59 5.87
N SER A 113 -21.71 -15.39 5.32
CA SER A 113 -22.99 -14.99 4.70
C SER A 113 -23.34 -15.86 3.47
N GLY A 114 -22.34 -16.25 2.68
CA GLY A 114 -22.51 -17.20 1.58
C GLY A 114 -22.84 -18.62 2.05
N ALA A 115 -22.25 -19.06 3.16
CA ALA A 115 -22.52 -20.38 3.76
C ALA A 115 -23.94 -20.49 4.34
N HIS A 116 -24.48 -19.41 4.93
CA HIS A 116 -25.85 -19.38 5.44
C HIS A 116 -26.93 -19.44 4.34
N HIS A 117 -26.59 -19.12 3.09
CA HIS A 117 -27.52 -19.22 1.97
C HIS A 117 -27.56 -20.63 1.33
N LEU A 118 -26.67 -21.54 1.73
CA LEU A 118 -26.55 -22.89 1.17
C LEU A 118 -26.94 -24.01 2.13
N ALA A 119 -27.56 -23.71 3.28
CA ALA A 119 -28.15 -24.75 4.10
C ALA A 119 -29.30 -25.43 3.31
N PRO A 120 -29.17 -26.71 2.89
CA PRO A 120 -30.27 -27.44 2.27
C PRO A 120 -31.15 -27.94 3.41
N GLY A 121 -31.99 -27.03 3.92
CA GLY A 121 -33.07 -27.37 4.83
C GLY A 121 -34.19 -28.03 4.03
N PHE A 122 -34.19 -29.35 3.98
CA PHE A 122 -35.40 -30.12 3.67
C PHE A 122 -36.51 -29.69 4.63
N GLY A 123 -37.54 -29.03 4.09
CA GLY A 123 -38.77 -28.70 4.77
C GLY A 123 -39.87 -28.50 3.75
N SER A 124 -40.57 -29.58 3.42
CA SER A 124 -41.84 -29.52 2.68
C SER A 124 -42.80 -28.57 3.39
N GLY A 125 -43.31 -27.58 2.67
CA GLY A 125 -44.28 -26.63 3.18
C GLY A 125 -44.90 -25.82 2.05
N MET A 126 -46.06 -26.28 1.59
CA MET A 126 -46.99 -25.59 0.70
C MET A 126 -47.06 -24.06 0.92
N GLY A 127 -47.07 -23.32 -0.20
CA GLY A 127 -47.95 -22.16 -0.39
C GLY A 127 -47.45 -20.80 0.07
N ALA A 128 -47.16 -19.91 -0.87
CA ALA A 128 -47.89 -18.66 -1.09
C ALA A 128 -47.16 -17.78 -2.10
N ALA A 129 -47.92 -17.31 -3.08
CA ALA A 129 -47.51 -16.35 -4.10
C ALA A 129 -47.08 -15.02 -3.48
N PHE A 130 -45.97 -14.46 -3.95
CA PHE A 130 -45.78 -13.01 -3.96
C PHE A 130 -45.23 -12.60 -5.33
N ASP A 131 -46.12 -11.91 -6.01
CA ASP A 131 -46.01 -11.26 -7.30
C ASP A 131 -45.19 -9.96 -7.17
N GLY A 132 -44.48 -9.62 -8.25
CA GLY A 132 -44.09 -8.26 -8.63
C GLY A 132 -43.27 -7.39 -7.67
N GLY A 133 -41.96 -7.25 -7.90
CA GLY A 133 -41.18 -6.20 -7.25
C GLY A 133 -39.71 -6.10 -7.65
N THR A 134 -39.36 -6.17 -8.94
CA THR A 134 -38.00 -5.87 -9.41
C THR A 134 -37.72 -4.37 -9.39
N GLY A 135 -37.23 -3.85 -8.26
CA GLY A 135 -36.56 -2.55 -8.19
C GLY A 135 -35.12 -2.74 -7.72
N PRO A 136 -34.08 -2.38 -8.50
CA PRO A 136 -32.72 -2.38 -8.00
C PRO A 136 -32.52 -1.20 -7.05
N CYS A 137 -32.40 -1.48 -5.76
CA CYS A 137 -31.90 -0.50 -4.80
C CYS A 137 -30.39 -0.30 -5.06
N SER A 138 -30.05 0.71 -5.84
CA SER A 138 -28.72 1.31 -5.83
C SER A 138 -28.50 2.00 -4.48
N PHE A 139 -27.80 1.33 -3.56
CA PHE A 139 -27.35 1.95 -2.31
C PHE A 139 -25.83 2.02 -2.27
N TRP A 140 -25.26 3.07 -2.87
CA TRP A 140 -23.91 3.56 -2.57
C TRP A 140 -23.92 5.10 -2.66
N PRO A 141 -23.42 5.82 -1.64
CA PRO A 141 -23.20 7.26 -1.73
C PRO A 141 -21.79 7.54 -2.31
N PRO A 142 -21.61 8.59 -3.12
CA PRO A 142 -20.28 9.08 -3.47
C PRO A 142 -19.73 10.05 -2.38
N PRO A 143 -18.40 10.30 -2.37
CA PRO A 143 -17.80 11.37 -1.57
C PRO A 143 -18.20 12.77 -2.05
#